data_AF-A0A952NVA1-F1
#
_entry.id   AF-A0A952NVA1-F1
#
_cell.length_a   1.000
_cell.length_b   1.000
_cell.length_c   1.000
_cell.angle_alpha   90.00
_cell.angle_beta   90.00
_cell.angle_gamma   90.00
#
_symmetry.space_group_name_H-M   'P 1'
#
loop_
_entity.id
_entity.type
_entity.pdbx_description
1 polymer ?
#
loop_
_entity_poly.entity_id
_entity_poly.type
_entity_poly.pdbx_seq_one_letter_code
_entity_poly.pdbx_strand_id
1 'polypeptide(L)'
;MKAVTEFSTFKLAQGLKAQTELTAGGKSPEEVEVALGESMKLEGEKLKYFVNALTVASTNMDKLTRVMVMRLNEGESAPAKGQLIEEFCYVPEFLPTPKAAPEKSEEGGRGGRGGRGGRGGGGPGKGGPGGGGRGNAPKSSPWGLSPEEIEAKKQASKNAASKAKK
;
A
#
# COMPACT_ATOMS: atom_id res chain seq x y z
N MET A 1 15.04 -16.04 13.89
CA MET A 1 13.64 -15.78 14.33
C MET A 1 12.66 -16.80 13.75
N LYS A 2 11.80 -17.40 14.58
CA LYS A 2 10.67 -18.23 14.13
C LYS A 2 9.35 -17.65 14.67
N ALA A 3 8.33 -17.58 13.81
CA ALA A 3 6.99 -17.22 14.22
C ALA A 3 6.35 -18.39 14.98
N VAL A 4 5.82 -18.09 16.16
CA VAL A 4 5.10 -19.03 17.03
C VAL A 4 3.63 -19.06 16.65
N THR A 5 3.03 -17.88 16.50
CA THR A 5 1.64 -17.73 16.06
C THR A 5 1.43 -16.38 15.40
N GLU A 6 0.35 -16.24 14.66
CA GLU A 6 -0.07 -14.97 14.07
C GLU A 6 -1.57 -14.75 14.28
N PHE A 7 -1.93 -13.50 14.49
CA PHE A 7 -3.31 -13.06 14.63
C PHE A 7 -3.62 -12.05 13.54
N SER A 8 -4.57 -12.38 12.67
CA SER A 8 -5.02 -11.45 11.63
C SER A 8 -5.80 -10.30 12.23
N THR A 9 -5.81 -9.15 11.55
CA THR A 9 -6.58 -7.97 11.97
C THR A 9 -8.06 -8.27 12.18
N PHE A 10 -8.63 -9.19 11.40
CA PHE A 10 -10.02 -9.60 11.59
C PHE A 10 -10.27 -10.20 12.99
N LYS A 11 -9.41 -11.12 13.44
CA LYS A 11 -9.51 -11.72 14.77
C LYS A 11 -9.21 -10.70 15.87
N LEU A 12 -8.22 -9.84 15.66
CA LEU A 12 -7.86 -8.79 16.62
C LEU A 12 -9.00 -7.76 16.78
N ALA A 13 -9.65 -7.36 15.69
CA ALA A 13 -10.80 -6.47 15.73
C ALA A 13 -12.00 -7.10 16.47
N GLN A 14 -12.26 -8.40 16.27
CA GLN A 14 -13.28 -9.11 17.03
C GLN A 14 -12.94 -9.20 18.53
N GLY A 15 -11.68 -9.55 18.85
CA GLY A 15 -11.20 -9.61 20.23
C GLY A 15 -11.27 -8.26 20.94
N LEU A 16 -10.88 -7.17 20.28
CA LEU A 16 -10.96 -5.82 20.84
C LEU A 16 -12.41 -5.41 21.12
N LYS A 17 -13.34 -5.69 20.19
CA LYS A 17 -14.76 -5.43 20.41
C LYS A 17 -15.30 -6.19 21.62
N ALA A 18 -15.05 -7.49 21.67
CA ALA A 18 -15.46 -8.34 22.80
C ALA A 18 -14.81 -7.86 24.11
N GLN A 19 -13.53 -7.51 24.11
CA GLN A 19 -12.83 -6.97 25.27
C GLN A 19 -13.50 -5.67 25.75
N THR A 20 -13.77 -4.72 24.85
CA THR A 20 -14.44 -3.47 25.22
C THR A 20 -15.86 -3.69 25.74
N GLU A 21 -16.62 -4.62 25.17
CA GLU A 21 -17.98 -4.97 25.64
C GLU A 21 -17.95 -5.61 27.03
N LEU A 22 -17.01 -6.54 27.27
CA LEU A 22 -16.87 -7.23 28.54
C LEU A 22 -16.36 -6.30 29.66
N THR A 23 -15.41 -5.41 29.34
CA THR A 23 -14.92 -4.40 30.27
C THR A 23 -15.99 -3.34 30.55
N ALA A 24 -16.77 -2.92 29.54
CA ALA A 24 -17.91 -2.03 29.74
C ALA A 24 -19.01 -2.66 30.60
N GLY A 25 -19.14 -3.99 30.54
CA GLY A 25 -20.00 -4.78 31.43
C GLY A 25 -19.50 -4.87 32.88
N GLY A 26 -18.35 -4.27 33.22
CA GLY A 26 -17.80 -4.25 34.58
C GLY A 26 -17.16 -5.57 35.02
N LYS A 27 -16.84 -6.46 34.08
CA LYS A 27 -16.16 -7.74 34.40
C LYS A 27 -14.71 -7.49 34.81
N SER A 28 -14.23 -8.33 35.71
CA SER A 28 -12.81 -8.30 36.12
C SER A 28 -11.90 -8.72 34.95
N PRO A 29 -10.62 -8.31 34.94
CA PRO A 29 -9.68 -8.66 33.86
C PRO A 29 -9.57 -10.18 33.63
N GLU A 30 -9.58 -10.96 34.71
CA GLU A 30 -9.51 -12.43 34.66
C GLU A 30 -10.76 -13.03 33.99
N GLU A 31 -11.95 -12.51 34.29
CA GLU A 31 -13.20 -12.94 33.64
C GLU A 31 -13.27 -12.53 32.16
N VAL A 32 -12.68 -11.39 31.81
CA VAL A 32 -12.59 -10.94 30.42
C VAL A 32 -11.70 -11.90 29.63
N GLU A 33 -10.57 -12.34 30.17
CA GLU A 33 -9.69 -13.30 29.52
C GLU A 33 -10.38 -14.65 29.29
N VAL A 34 -11.08 -15.17 30.30
CA VAL A 34 -11.84 -16.43 30.19
C VAL A 34 -12.93 -16.31 29.11
N ALA A 35 -13.72 -15.24 29.15
CA ALA A 35 -14.78 -15.02 28.16
C ALA A 35 -14.23 -14.80 26.73
N LEU A 36 -13.06 -14.17 26.60
CA LEU A 36 -12.36 -14.06 25.31
C LEU A 36 -11.85 -15.42 24.82
N GLY A 37 -11.33 -16.26 25.72
CA GLY A 37 -10.93 -17.63 25.40
C GLY A 37 -12.08 -18.47 24.88
N GLU A 38 -13.23 -18.43 25.54
CA GLU A 38 -14.43 -19.16 25.13
C GLU A 38 -14.99 -18.66 23.79
N SER A 39 -15.13 -17.35 23.62
CA SER A 39 -15.70 -16.75 22.40
C SER A 39 -14.81 -17.00 21.16
N MET A 40 -13.49 -16.92 21.34
CA MET A 40 -12.52 -17.08 20.24
C MET A 40 -11.99 -18.51 20.10
N LYS A 41 -12.42 -19.43 20.98
CA LYS A 41 -11.94 -20.83 21.05
C LYS A 41 -10.42 -20.91 21.17
N LEU A 42 -9.87 -20.10 22.08
CA LEU A 42 -8.44 -20.02 22.37
C LEU A 42 -8.20 -20.42 23.82
N GLU A 43 -7.21 -21.29 24.03
CA GLU A 43 -6.87 -21.83 25.34
C GLU A 43 -5.36 -21.77 25.59
N GLY A 44 -4.98 -21.80 26.86
CA GLY A 44 -3.59 -21.90 27.31
C GLY A 44 -2.69 -20.76 26.81
N GLU A 45 -1.51 -21.12 26.30
CA GLU A 45 -0.52 -20.16 25.81
C GLU A 45 -1.05 -19.31 24.64
N LYS A 46 -1.90 -19.88 23.78
CA LYS A 46 -2.42 -19.18 22.62
C LYS A 46 -3.38 -18.06 23.02
N LEU A 47 -4.12 -18.24 24.12
CA LEU A 47 -4.93 -17.19 24.72
C LEU A 47 -4.05 -16.05 25.25
N LYS A 48 -2.97 -16.38 25.97
CA LYS A 48 -2.00 -15.38 26.46
C LYS A 48 -1.39 -14.58 25.32
N TYR A 49 -0.94 -15.26 24.26
CA TYR A 49 -0.44 -14.59 23.05
C TYR A 49 -1.49 -13.68 22.41
N PHE A 50 -2.76 -14.11 22.41
CA PHE A 50 -3.83 -13.30 21.84
C PHE A 50 -4.10 -12.06 22.67
N VAL A 51 -4.22 -12.18 23.99
CA VAL A 51 -4.44 -11.04 24.91
C VAL A 51 -3.31 -10.02 24.79
N ASN A 52 -2.05 -10.48 24.79
CA ASN A 52 -0.91 -9.60 24.58
C ASN A 52 -0.92 -8.95 23.19
N ALA A 53 -1.31 -9.70 22.14
CA ALA A 53 -1.45 -9.15 20.80
C ALA A 53 -2.59 -8.10 20.71
N LEU A 54 -3.67 -8.23 21.47
CA LEU A 54 -4.73 -7.22 21.55
C LEU A 54 -4.19 -5.91 22.16
N THR A 55 -3.37 -6.00 23.19
CA THR A 55 -2.71 -4.82 23.80
C THR A 55 -1.79 -4.11 22.81
N VAL A 56 -1.04 -4.85 22.00
CA VAL A 56 -0.20 -4.27 20.94
C VAL A 56 -1.06 -3.66 19.83
N ALA A 57 -2.13 -4.35 19.42
CA ALA A 57 -3.00 -3.93 18.34
C ALA A 57 -3.84 -2.70 18.71
N SER A 58 -4.27 -2.56 19.97
CA SER A 58 -5.08 -1.43 20.44
C SER A 58 -4.38 -0.07 20.28
N THR A 59 -3.04 -0.08 20.25
CA THR A 59 -2.24 1.14 20.04
C THR A 59 -2.38 1.67 18.62
N ASN A 60 -2.49 0.79 17.62
CA ASN A 60 -2.60 1.19 16.22
C ASN A 60 -3.25 0.09 15.37
N MET A 61 -4.56 0.22 15.17
CA MET A 61 -5.34 -0.66 14.29
C MET A 61 -5.35 -0.19 12.82
N ASP A 62 -4.95 1.06 12.57
CA ASP A 62 -5.04 1.64 11.24
C ASP A 62 -4.02 0.98 10.31
N LYS A 63 -4.54 0.34 9.26
CA LYS A 63 -3.75 -0.38 8.25
C LYS A 63 -3.02 -1.61 8.80
N LEU A 64 -3.32 -2.06 10.01
CA LEU A 64 -2.79 -3.32 10.55
C LEU A 64 -3.29 -4.47 9.67
N THR A 65 -2.42 -5.41 9.30
CA THR A 65 -2.76 -6.65 8.58
C THR A 65 -2.78 -7.86 9.51
N ARG A 66 -1.80 -7.94 10.40
CA ARG A 66 -1.66 -8.97 11.42
C ARG A 66 -0.68 -8.56 12.51
N VAL A 67 -0.72 -9.25 13.63
CA VAL A 67 0.33 -9.25 14.66
C VAL A 67 0.99 -10.62 14.67
N MET A 68 2.30 -10.65 14.46
CA MET A 68 3.10 -11.87 14.47
C MET A 68 3.81 -12.01 15.81
N VAL A 69 3.66 -13.18 16.44
CA VAL A 69 4.31 -13.50 17.70
C VAL A 69 5.54 -14.34 17.39
N MET A 70 6.71 -13.85 17.78
CA MET A 70 8.00 -14.45 17.45
C MET A 70 8.78 -14.76 18.72
N ARG A 71 9.51 -15.86 18.74
CA ARG A 71 10.53 -16.11 19.76
C ARG A 71 11.88 -15.62 19.22
N LEU A 72 12.58 -14.80 20.01
CA LEU A 72 13.93 -14.36 19.69
C LEU A 72 14.92 -15.42 20.17
N ASN A 73 15.92 -15.74 19.34
CA ASN A 73 17.04 -16.57 19.78
C ASN A 73 18.13 -15.69 20.40
N GLU A 74 18.99 -16.26 21.24
CA GLU A 74 20.12 -15.56 21.83
C GLU A 74 21.01 -14.92 20.74
N GLY A 75 21.23 -13.61 20.83
CA GLY A 75 22.02 -12.84 19.87
C GLY A 75 21.23 -12.22 18.70
N GLU A 76 19.92 -12.45 18.59
CA GLU A 76 19.05 -11.79 17.59
C GLU A 76 18.42 -10.51 18.18
N SER A 77 18.46 -9.40 17.44
CA SER A 77 17.81 -8.15 17.86
C SER A 77 16.32 -8.15 17.48
N ALA A 78 15.50 -7.55 18.35
CA ALA A 78 14.07 -7.44 18.12
C ALA A 78 13.77 -6.59 16.87
N PRO A 79 12.81 -6.98 16.02
CA PRO A 79 12.37 -6.18 14.89
C PRO A 79 11.96 -4.76 15.30
N ALA A 80 12.26 -3.77 14.46
CA ALA A 80 12.16 -2.33 14.81
C ALA A 80 10.77 -1.84 15.27
N LYS A 81 9.69 -2.55 14.93
CA LYS A 81 8.31 -2.24 15.36
C LYS A 81 7.76 -3.22 16.39
N GLY A 82 8.56 -4.23 16.76
CA GLY A 82 8.14 -5.28 17.67
C GLY A 82 8.18 -4.84 19.12
N GLN A 83 7.17 -5.23 19.90
CA GLN A 83 7.17 -5.08 21.35
C GLN A 83 7.60 -6.40 21.98
N LEU A 84 8.62 -6.36 22.83
CA LEU A 84 9.06 -7.53 23.61
C LEU A 84 8.20 -7.61 24.87
N ILE A 85 7.40 -8.66 24.97
CA ILE A 85 6.57 -8.96 26.14
C ILE A 85 6.98 -10.35 26.62
N GLU A 86 7.56 -10.41 27.82
CA GLU A 86 8.17 -11.61 28.40
C GLU A 86 9.25 -12.19 27.48
N GLU A 87 9.01 -13.36 26.91
CA GLU A 87 9.95 -14.10 26.04
C GLU A 87 9.62 -13.96 24.54
N PHE A 88 8.53 -13.25 24.21
CA PHE A 88 8.01 -13.18 22.85
C PHE A 88 8.01 -11.74 22.32
N CYS A 89 8.43 -11.60 21.07
CA CYS A 89 8.38 -10.35 20.33
C CYS A 89 7.09 -10.31 19.48
N TYR A 90 6.26 -9.31 19.73
CA TYR A 90 5.00 -9.06 19.04
C TYR A 90 5.22 -8.02 17.96
N VAL A 91 5.19 -8.43 16.70
CA VAL A 91 5.49 -7.59 15.55
C VAL A 91 4.19 -7.24 14.82
N PRO A 92 3.67 -6.00 14.97
CA PRO A 92 2.55 -5.54 14.17
C PRO A 92 3.00 -5.28 12.73
N GLU A 93 2.33 -5.92 11.78
CA GLU A 93 2.53 -5.74 10.36
C GLU A 93 1.44 -4.82 9.80
N PHE A 94 1.85 -3.83 9.01
CA PHE A 94 0.95 -2.83 8.44
C PHE A 94 1.02 -2.87 6.92
N LEU A 95 -0.10 -2.57 6.26
CA LEU A 95 -0.13 -2.37 4.82
C LEU A 95 0.89 -1.28 4.43
N PRO A 96 1.71 -1.52 3.39
CA PRO A 96 2.64 -0.51 2.92
C PRO A 96 1.85 0.70 2.44
N THR A 97 2.09 1.84 3.08
CA THR A 97 1.60 3.11 2.56
C THR A 97 2.58 3.60 1.52
N PRO A 98 2.12 4.12 0.37
CA PRO A 98 3.01 4.76 -0.57
C PRO A 98 3.70 5.91 0.16
N LYS A 99 5.04 5.86 0.19
CA LYS A 99 5.85 6.90 0.82
C LYS A 99 5.56 8.19 0.08
N ALA A 100 5.07 9.21 0.79
CA ALA A 100 4.86 10.52 0.20
C ALA A 100 6.17 10.96 -0.48
N ALA A 101 6.07 11.41 -1.73
CA ALA A 101 7.22 11.94 -2.44
C ALA A 101 7.82 13.07 -1.58
N PRO A 102 9.15 13.13 -1.43
CA PRO A 102 9.75 14.22 -0.67
C PRO A 102 9.30 15.54 -1.29
N GLU A 103 8.67 16.38 -0.46
CA GLU A 103 8.35 17.75 -0.86
C GLU A 103 9.65 18.40 -1.29
N LYS A 104 9.71 18.86 -2.54
CA LYS A 104 10.81 19.73 -2.97
C LYS A 104 10.73 20.95 -2.07
N SER A 105 11.69 21.10 -1.17
CA SER A 105 11.82 22.31 -0.37
C SER A 105 11.98 23.48 -1.34
N GLU A 106 10.98 24.36 -1.39
CA GLU A 106 11.03 25.66 -2.09
C GLU A 106 11.93 26.67 -1.34
N GLU A 107 13.02 26.20 -0.74
CA GLU A 107 13.97 27.03 -0.01
C GLU A 107 15.33 26.95 -0.71
N GLY A 108 15.48 27.82 -1.70
CA GLY A 108 16.68 27.93 -2.52
C GLY A 108 16.59 29.07 -3.53
N GLY A 109 15.98 30.19 -3.14
CA GLY A 109 16.08 31.43 -3.91
C GLY A 109 17.54 31.89 -3.99
N ARG A 110 17.97 32.24 -5.21
CA ARG A 110 19.24 32.88 -5.62
C ARG A 110 20.45 31.96 -5.76
N GLY A 111 20.77 31.62 -7.01
CA GLY A 111 22.13 31.22 -7.38
C GLY A 111 22.27 30.86 -8.86
N GLY A 112 22.90 31.74 -9.64
CA GLY A 112 23.66 31.32 -10.82
C GLY A 112 23.01 31.53 -12.19
N ARG A 113 22.88 32.79 -12.60
CA ARG A 113 23.02 33.16 -14.02
C ARG A 113 24.43 32.74 -14.46
N GLY A 114 24.58 31.77 -15.35
CA GLY A 114 25.88 31.46 -15.93
C GLY A 114 26.06 30.00 -16.34
N GLY A 115 25.82 29.72 -17.62
CA GLY A 115 26.09 28.39 -18.17
C GLY A 115 25.58 28.21 -19.59
N ARG A 116 25.74 29.22 -20.44
CA ARG A 116 25.53 29.11 -21.90
C ARG A 116 26.67 28.26 -22.49
N GLY A 117 26.73 26.98 -22.12
CA GLY A 117 27.59 25.98 -22.72
C GLY A 117 26.91 25.42 -23.95
N GLY A 118 27.30 25.93 -25.12
CA GLY A 118 26.75 25.48 -26.40
C GLY A 118 27.13 26.38 -27.57
N ARG A 119 28.38 26.85 -27.62
CA ARG A 119 28.93 27.54 -28.80
C ARG A 119 29.48 26.49 -29.77
N GLY A 120 28.59 25.64 -30.28
CA GLY A 120 28.85 24.84 -31.48
C GLY A 120 28.62 25.73 -32.69
N GLY A 121 29.67 26.45 -33.12
CA GLY A 121 29.66 27.22 -34.35
C GLY A 121 29.63 26.28 -35.56
N GLY A 122 28.43 26.03 -36.09
CA GLY A 122 28.23 25.39 -37.38
C GLY A 122 28.72 26.30 -38.51
N GLY A 123 29.52 25.73 -39.41
CA GLY A 123 29.97 26.39 -40.63
C GLY A 123 28.82 26.70 -41.60
N PRO A 124 29.06 27.58 -42.60
CA PRO A 124 28.03 28.07 -43.50
C PRO A 124 27.67 27.00 -44.55
N GLY A 125 26.67 26.18 -44.24
CA GLY A 125 26.08 25.20 -45.14
C GLY A 125 24.77 25.69 -45.75
N LYS A 126 24.88 26.42 -46.86
CA LYS A 126 24.04 26.39 -48.07
C LYS A 126 22.57 25.96 -47.90
N GLY A 127 21.68 26.92 -48.15
CA GLY A 127 20.22 26.75 -48.14
C GLY A 127 19.71 25.60 -49.02
N GLY A 128 18.65 24.96 -48.53
CA GLY A 128 17.76 24.08 -49.26
C GLY A 128 16.31 24.51 -48.97
N PRO A 129 15.41 24.49 -49.97
CA PRO A 129 14.13 25.18 -49.92
C PRO A 129 13.17 24.59 -48.89
N GLY A 130 12.53 25.49 -48.15
CA GLY A 130 11.40 25.17 -47.29
C GLY A 130 10.28 24.51 -48.06
N GLY A 131 9.91 23.31 -47.62
CA GLY A 131 8.63 22.67 -47.89
C GLY A 131 7.81 22.70 -46.60
N GLY A 132 6.88 23.64 -46.52
CA GLY A 132 5.98 23.77 -45.38
C GLY A 132 4.94 22.66 -45.32
N GLY A 133 4.50 22.38 -44.08
CA GLY A 133 3.11 22.16 -43.72
C GLY A 133 2.47 20.83 -44.12
N ARG A 134 2.06 20.06 -43.11
CA ARG A 134 0.65 19.81 -42.76
C ARG A 134 0.57 18.65 -41.76
N GLY A 135 -0.33 18.78 -40.78
CA GLY A 135 -0.89 17.61 -40.09
C GLY A 135 -0.44 17.45 -38.65
N ASN A 136 -1.18 18.12 -37.78
CA ASN A 136 -1.41 17.73 -36.40
C ASN A 136 -1.88 16.25 -36.37
N ALA A 137 -0.97 15.29 -36.24
CA ALA A 137 -1.28 13.89 -36.03
C ALA A 137 -1.05 13.59 -34.53
N PRO A 138 -2.11 13.36 -33.73
CA PRO A 138 -1.93 12.95 -32.36
C PRO A 138 -1.18 11.61 -32.35
N LYS A 139 -0.05 11.58 -31.66
CA LYS A 139 0.77 10.38 -31.43
C LYS A 139 -0.16 9.28 -30.92
N SER A 140 -0.38 8.25 -31.73
CA SER A 140 -1.09 7.04 -31.33
C SER A 140 -0.40 6.48 -30.09
N SER A 141 -1.10 6.45 -28.96
CA SER A 141 -0.58 5.89 -27.72
C SER A 141 -0.12 4.44 -27.94
N PRO A 142 1.01 4.02 -27.32
CA PRO A 142 1.64 2.72 -27.56
C PRO A 142 0.83 1.49 -27.07
N TRP A 143 -0.40 1.68 -26.60
CA TRP A 143 -1.26 0.64 -26.02
C TRP A 143 -2.66 0.59 -26.65
N GLY A 144 -2.73 0.84 -27.96
CA GLY A 144 -3.91 0.50 -28.75
C GLY A 144 -4.94 1.63 -28.89
N LEU A 145 -5.36 1.78 -30.14
CA LEU A 145 -6.55 2.44 -30.71
C LEU A 145 -7.13 3.61 -29.90
N SER A 146 -7.13 4.79 -30.52
CA SER A 146 -7.81 5.97 -30.01
C SER A 146 -9.32 5.71 -29.83
N PRO A 147 -10.01 6.42 -28.91
CA PRO A 147 -11.44 6.26 -28.69
C PRO A 147 -12.27 6.39 -29.99
N GLU A 148 -11.85 7.27 -30.88
CA GLU A 148 -12.47 7.50 -32.18
C GLU A 148 -12.35 6.26 -33.09
N GLU A 149 -11.21 5.55 -33.09
CA GLU A 149 -11.02 4.33 -33.86
C GLU A 149 -11.83 3.15 -33.30
N ILE A 150 -12.04 3.09 -31.99
CA ILE A 150 -12.90 2.09 -31.35
C ILE A 150 -14.36 2.31 -31.75
N GLU A 151 -14.83 3.57 -31.75
CA GLU A 151 -16.18 3.91 -32.18
C GLU A 151 -16.39 3.67 -33.68
N ALA A 152 -15.42 4.04 -34.52
CA ALA A 152 -15.47 3.75 -35.95
C ALA A 152 -15.54 2.24 -36.22
N LYS A 153 -14.77 1.42 -35.50
CA LYS A 153 -14.82 -0.05 -35.62
C LYS A 153 -16.14 -0.63 -35.12
N LYS A 154 -16.74 -0.07 -34.06
CA LYS A 154 -18.07 -0.46 -33.57
C LYS A 154 -19.20 -0.04 -34.53
N GLN A 155 -19.09 1.10 -35.20
CA GLN A 155 -20.07 1.51 -36.20
C GLN A 155 -19.95 0.69 -37.49
N ALA A 156 -18.73 0.38 -37.93
CA ALA A 156 -18.49 -0.50 -39.08
C ALA A 156 -19.07 -1.91 -38.87
N SER A 157 -18.91 -2.48 -37.67
CA SER A 157 -19.48 -3.80 -37.36
C SER A 157 -21.01 -3.80 -37.27
N LYS A 158 -21.62 -2.71 -36.77
CA LYS A 158 -23.08 -2.54 -36.79
C LYS A 158 -23.66 -2.41 -38.21
N ASN A 159 -23.01 -1.65 -39.08
CA ASN A 159 -23.45 -1.48 -40.46
C ASN A 159 -23.27 -2.75 -41.31
N ALA A 160 -22.24 -3.55 -41.03
CA ALA A 160 -22.08 -4.87 -41.65
C ALA A 160 -23.18 -5.86 -41.22
N ALA A 161 -23.55 -5.87 -39.94
CA ALA A 161 -24.63 -6.72 -39.41
C ALA A 161 -26.02 -6.34 -39.97
N SER A 162 -26.28 -5.05 -40.22
CA SER A 162 -27.55 -4.61 -40.83
C SER A 162 -27.68 -4.91 -42.32
N LYS A 163 -26.56 -5.15 -43.02
CA LYS A 163 -26.54 -5.43 -44.47
C LYS A 163 -26.60 -6.92 -44.79
N ALA A 164 -26.39 -7.79 -43.80
CA ALA A 164 -26.50 -9.25 -43.93
C ALA A 164 -27.91 -9.80 -43.60
N LYS A 165 -28.87 -8.94 -43.26
CA LYS A 165 -30.22 -9.33 -42.80
C LYS A 165 -31.36 -8.79 -43.69
N LYS A 166 -31.05 -8.42 -44.93
CA LYS A 166 -31.99 -7.95 -45.95
C LYS A 166 -31.64 -8.61 -47.28
#